data_AF-A0A9E5EXB2-F1
#
_entry.id   AF-A0A9E5EXB2-F1
#
_cell.length_a   1.000
_cell.length_b   1.000
_cell.length_c   1.000
_cell.angle_alpha   90.00
_cell.angle_beta   90.00
_cell.angle_gamma   90.00
#
_symmetry.space_group_name_H-M   'P 1'
#
loop_
_entity.id
_entity.type
_entity.pdbx_description
1 polymer ?
#
loop_
_entity_poly.entity_id
_entity_poly.type
_entity_poly.pdbx_seq_one_letter_code
_entity_poly.pdbx_strand_id
1 'polypeptide(L)'
;MSAKDGFLPWVIVGSIAARKLIYGHEFSWDQENDPVWKRLQKIHQLHGTTDSLGFTTGRGSVKGSSPEDSHCTHIGRTHRQNIHVLLEKWLDIKGVKDTPLESLASVNLKCLETKSAKDECPVKIQGPLEKLAQAQIDNALKKYPTPMTNETLASFKKDWANKLGAIASTMAAEVISRENTISENISITKALLKTEKEHHVPLILLKRANIKAPSNKIAIMISQGGKKSLLENRSSQIAALLQEGVTVCLPDIRGTGELKTGTSRGRSSGATSLSSSLMMTGDLRITGQLRDLQSVFEWLKKESSHPSPQFLVWGDSPCKTIPHNTNFNLPRDDDSILPMQPEPLGGMLTLLFALFNDEVKAINIQGGLTSYASTLNHHLVQLPHETVIPGIFNMGDISLLIHALGSRTIFLNQMVDGLNREVAGTKLEQLIMNNANERKLPSTIHLGEADLKIILKSLPTS
;
A
#
# COMPACT_ATOMS: atom_id res chain seq x y z
N MET A 1 -10.47 -0.17 15.76
CA MET A 1 -9.23 0.63 15.84
C MET A 1 -8.69 0.55 17.26
N SER A 2 -7.87 -0.45 17.56
CA SER A 2 -7.02 -0.50 18.75
C SER A 2 -5.77 -1.26 18.33
N ALA A 3 -4.60 -0.85 18.82
CA ALA A 3 -3.41 -1.67 18.71
C ALA A 3 -3.60 -2.99 19.50
N LYS A 4 -2.62 -3.89 19.38
CA LYS A 4 -2.58 -5.15 20.13
C LYS A 4 -2.85 -4.87 21.63
N ASP A 5 -3.69 -5.69 22.24
CA ASP A 5 -4.15 -5.58 23.64
C ASP A 5 -5.05 -4.37 23.96
N GLY A 6 -5.70 -3.77 22.96
CA GLY A 6 -6.71 -2.73 23.19
C GLY A 6 -6.12 -1.35 23.46
N PHE A 7 -4.81 -1.16 23.26
CA PHE A 7 -4.17 0.14 23.38
C PHE A 7 -4.64 1.05 22.24
N LEU A 8 -5.35 2.12 22.59
CA LEU A 8 -5.94 3.03 21.60
C LEU A 8 -4.93 4.15 21.28
N PRO A 9 -4.73 4.51 20.00
CA PRO A 9 -3.83 5.62 19.61
C PRO A 9 -4.10 6.94 20.35
N TRP A 10 -5.34 7.16 20.81
CA TRP A 10 -5.68 8.34 21.62
C TRP A 10 -5.01 8.35 23.00
N VAL A 11 -4.59 7.20 23.55
CA VAL A 11 -3.81 7.16 24.80
C VAL A 11 -2.48 7.85 24.60
N ILE A 12 -1.82 7.63 23.45
CA ILE A 12 -0.60 8.36 23.06
C ILE A 12 -0.92 9.86 22.94
N VAL A 13 -1.98 10.23 22.24
CA VAL A 13 -2.40 11.64 22.07
C VAL A 13 -2.72 12.31 23.41
N GLY A 14 -3.39 11.59 24.32
CA GLY A 14 -3.75 12.05 25.66
C GLY A 14 -2.57 12.09 26.63
N SER A 15 -1.55 11.24 26.44
CA SER A 15 -0.39 11.12 27.34
C SER A 15 0.78 12.06 27.01
N ILE A 16 0.78 12.71 25.85
CA ILE A 16 1.93 13.55 25.41
C ILE A 16 2.09 14.83 26.24
N ALA A 17 1.04 15.30 26.89
CA ALA A 17 1.01 16.25 28.01
C ALA A 17 -0.43 16.72 28.12
N ALA A 18 -1.03 16.66 29.31
CA ALA A 18 -2.38 17.14 29.54
C ALA A 18 -2.45 18.68 29.35
N ARG A 19 -2.61 19.11 28.10
CA ARG A 19 -3.02 20.46 27.74
C ARG A 19 -4.46 20.66 28.21
N LYS A 20 -4.89 21.92 28.29
CA LYS A 20 -6.30 22.26 28.48
C LYS A 20 -7.15 21.60 27.40
N LEU A 21 -8.01 20.66 27.77
CA LEU A 21 -8.84 19.85 26.87
C LEU A 21 -10.31 20.09 27.17
N ILE A 22 -11.06 20.47 26.14
CA ILE A 22 -12.53 20.49 26.18
C ILE A 22 -13.01 19.26 25.41
N TYR A 23 -13.62 18.31 26.12
CA TYR A 23 -14.29 17.16 25.53
C TYR A 23 -15.75 17.52 25.27
N GLY A 24 -16.15 17.47 23.99
CA GLY A 24 -17.44 17.99 23.53
C GLY A 24 -18.29 16.93 22.83
N HIS A 25 -19.58 16.87 23.15
CA HIS A 25 -20.57 16.04 22.45
C HIS A 25 -21.51 16.87 21.59
N GLU A 26 -21.82 16.38 20.39
CA GLU A 26 -22.73 17.03 19.45
C GLU A 26 -24.13 17.24 20.03
N PHE A 27 -24.72 16.19 20.60
CA PHE A 27 -26.06 16.18 21.21
C PHE A 27 -25.97 16.25 22.74
N SER A 28 -27.13 16.21 23.42
CA SER A 28 -27.15 15.97 24.86
C SER A 28 -26.49 14.62 25.17
N TRP A 29 -25.66 14.60 26.21
CA TRP A 29 -24.87 13.43 26.55
C TRP A 29 -24.72 13.26 28.05
N ASP A 30 -24.82 12.02 28.49
CA ASP A 30 -24.63 11.65 29.89
C ASP A 30 -23.14 11.57 30.21
N GLN A 31 -22.62 12.66 30.77
CA GLN A 31 -21.24 12.78 31.20
C GLN A 31 -20.87 11.74 32.26
N GLU A 32 -21.77 11.41 33.18
CA GLU A 32 -21.48 10.53 34.32
C GLU A 32 -21.26 9.09 33.88
N ASN A 33 -21.93 8.67 32.81
CA ASN A 33 -21.83 7.31 32.28
C ASN A 33 -20.90 7.18 31.07
N ASP A 34 -20.28 8.27 30.61
CA ASP A 34 -19.35 8.23 29.47
C ASP A 34 -18.01 7.52 29.84
N PRO A 35 -17.71 6.35 29.23
CA PRO A 35 -16.48 5.62 29.51
C PRO A 35 -15.22 6.33 28.98
N VAL A 36 -15.32 7.12 27.91
CA VAL A 36 -14.23 7.95 27.38
C VAL A 36 -13.94 9.10 28.33
N TRP A 37 -14.97 9.79 28.83
CA TRP A 37 -14.81 10.86 29.83
C TRP A 37 -14.08 10.37 31.08
N LYS A 38 -14.50 9.23 31.64
CA LYS A 38 -13.83 8.60 32.80
C LYS A 38 -12.36 8.29 32.53
N ARG A 39 -12.02 7.89 31.30
CA ARG A 39 -10.63 7.62 30.92
C ARG A 39 -9.81 8.90 30.79
N LEU A 40 -10.37 9.97 30.21
CA LEU A 40 -9.72 11.29 30.16
C LEU A 40 -9.45 11.83 31.56
N GLN A 41 -10.41 11.70 32.48
CA GLN A 41 -10.23 12.06 33.89
C GLN A 41 -9.04 11.30 34.52
N LYS A 42 -8.91 9.99 34.28
CA LYS A 42 -7.78 9.19 34.78
C LYS A 42 -6.44 9.67 34.23
N ILE A 43 -6.36 10.04 32.96
CA ILE A 43 -5.13 10.59 32.36
C ILE A 43 -4.77 11.92 33.01
N HIS A 44 -5.73 12.85 33.12
CA HIS A 44 -5.48 14.14 33.76
C HIS A 44 -5.15 14.01 35.26
N GLN A 45 -5.73 13.03 35.96
CA GLN A 45 -5.38 12.69 37.33
C GLN A 45 -3.94 12.19 37.45
N LEU A 46 -3.49 11.32 36.54
CA LEU A 46 -2.10 10.83 36.49
C LEU A 46 -1.10 11.99 36.36
N HIS A 47 -1.47 13.05 35.63
CA HIS A 47 -0.64 14.22 35.42
C HIS A 47 -0.87 15.36 36.43
N GLY A 48 -1.78 15.20 37.41
CA GLY A 48 -2.12 16.27 38.36
C GLY A 48 -2.77 17.51 37.71
N THR A 49 -3.47 17.34 36.58
CA THR A 49 -4.03 18.43 35.74
C THR A 49 -5.54 18.30 35.54
N THR A 50 -6.26 17.79 36.53
CA THR A 50 -7.72 17.63 36.50
C THR A 50 -8.45 18.94 36.21
N ASP A 51 -7.92 20.07 36.68
CA ASP A 51 -8.47 21.40 36.42
C ASP A 51 -8.38 21.86 34.96
N SER A 52 -7.55 21.20 34.16
CA SER A 52 -7.35 21.46 32.73
C SER A 52 -8.26 20.60 31.84
N LEU A 53 -9.25 19.90 32.41
CA LEU A 53 -10.19 19.06 31.68
C LEU A 53 -11.60 19.63 31.83
N GLY A 54 -12.27 19.89 30.71
CA GLY A 54 -13.62 20.45 30.67
C GLY A 54 -14.54 19.62 29.78
N PHE A 55 -15.84 19.69 30.07
CA PHE A 55 -16.88 18.97 29.34
C PHE A 55 -17.87 19.97 28.73
N THR A 56 -18.35 19.69 27.52
CA THR A 56 -19.45 20.42 26.91
C THR A 56 -20.33 19.47 26.09
N THR A 57 -21.60 19.81 25.95
CA THR A 57 -22.59 18.98 25.27
C THR A 57 -23.61 19.87 24.58
N GLY A 58 -24.22 19.36 23.53
CA GLY A 58 -25.31 20.02 22.84
C GLY A 58 -26.66 19.74 23.48
N ARG A 59 -27.71 19.81 22.68
CA ARG A 59 -29.10 19.54 23.06
C ARG A 59 -29.69 18.45 22.18
N GLY A 60 -30.74 17.81 22.68
CA GLY A 60 -31.49 16.82 21.90
C GLY A 60 -30.83 15.46 21.79
N SER A 61 -31.33 14.65 20.86
CA SER A 61 -31.04 13.21 20.73
C SER A 61 -30.32 12.89 19.42
N VAL A 62 -29.41 11.92 19.46
CA VAL A 62 -28.82 11.33 18.25
C VAL A 62 -29.84 10.55 17.41
N LYS A 63 -30.98 10.18 18.02
CA LYS A 63 -32.10 9.49 17.37
C LYS A 63 -33.21 10.50 17.11
N GLY A 64 -33.23 11.09 15.92
CA GLY A 64 -34.29 12.03 15.55
C GLY A 64 -33.84 13.04 14.50
N SER A 65 -34.79 13.89 14.12
CA SER A 65 -34.58 15.09 13.29
C SER A 65 -35.40 16.24 13.87
N SER A 66 -35.46 16.32 15.20
CA SER A 66 -36.18 17.41 15.87
C SER A 66 -35.46 18.72 15.59
N PRO A 67 -36.18 19.83 15.29
CA PRO A 67 -35.57 21.15 15.16
C PRO A 67 -34.79 21.60 16.41
N GLU A 68 -35.07 20.99 17.57
CA GLU A 68 -34.41 21.26 18.84
C GLU A 68 -33.12 20.45 19.07
N ASP A 69 -32.84 19.46 18.21
CA ASP A 69 -31.60 18.67 18.27
C ASP A 69 -30.43 19.52 17.73
N SER A 70 -29.31 19.59 18.46
CA SER A 70 -28.12 20.26 17.96
C SER A 70 -27.34 19.35 17.01
N HIS A 71 -26.83 19.89 15.90
CA HIS A 71 -26.16 19.11 14.86
C HIS A 71 -24.66 19.41 14.69
N CYS A 72 -23.92 18.43 14.16
CA CYS A 72 -22.47 18.38 13.95
C CYS A 72 -21.95 19.36 12.90
N THR A 73 -22.83 20.06 12.19
CA THR A 73 -22.39 20.99 11.15
C THR A 73 -21.70 22.22 11.75
N HIS A 74 -21.94 22.56 13.03
CA HIS A 74 -21.31 23.72 13.68
C HIS A 74 -21.15 23.54 15.21
N ILE A 75 -20.04 24.02 15.80
CA ILE A 75 -19.97 24.30 17.24
C ILE A 75 -20.97 25.42 17.54
N GLY A 76 -22.18 25.03 17.96
CA GLY A 76 -23.32 25.91 18.12
C GLY A 76 -23.24 26.77 19.37
N ARG A 77 -24.23 27.65 19.54
CA ARG A 77 -24.32 28.60 20.67
C ARG A 77 -24.16 27.89 22.02
N THR A 78 -24.84 26.77 22.22
CA THR A 78 -24.81 26.00 23.47
C THR A 78 -23.40 25.48 23.79
N HIS A 79 -22.70 24.90 22.81
CA HIS A 79 -21.32 24.46 23.01
C HIS A 79 -20.40 25.63 23.35
N ARG A 80 -20.53 26.76 22.63
CA ARG A 80 -19.68 27.94 22.80
C ARG A 80 -19.82 28.58 24.17
N GLN A 81 -21.03 28.63 24.74
CA GLN A 81 -21.23 29.18 26.09
C GLN A 81 -20.37 28.44 27.12
N ASN A 82 -20.45 27.11 27.14
CA ASN A 82 -19.65 26.30 28.07
C ASN A 82 -18.15 26.33 27.74
N ILE A 83 -17.79 26.37 26.45
CA ILE A 83 -16.40 26.52 26.01
C ILE A 83 -15.83 27.85 26.52
N HIS A 84 -16.56 28.96 26.41
CA HIS A 84 -16.10 30.26 26.85
C HIS A 84 -15.90 30.34 28.36
N VAL A 85 -16.76 29.69 29.17
CA VAL A 85 -16.55 29.57 30.62
C VAL A 85 -15.20 28.91 30.92
N LEU A 86 -14.87 27.84 30.19
CA LEU A 86 -13.60 27.13 30.34
C LEU A 86 -12.42 27.97 29.84
N LEU A 87 -12.55 28.63 28.69
CA LEU A 87 -11.50 29.52 28.14
C LEU A 87 -11.24 30.73 29.04
N GLU A 88 -12.26 31.29 29.67
CA GLU A 88 -12.11 32.36 30.66
C GLU A 88 -11.40 31.85 31.91
N LYS A 89 -11.86 30.72 32.50
CA LYS A 89 -11.19 30.07 33.65
C LYS A 89 -9.73 29.80 33.37
N TRP A 90 -9.41 29.33 32.17
CA TRP A 90 -8.10 28.80 31.85
C TRP A 90 -7.13 29.83 31.27
N LEU A 91 -7.62 30.78 30.50
CA LEU A 91 -6.79 31.65 29.66
C LEU A 91 -7.16 33.13 29.79
N ASP A 92 -8.12 33.49 30.66
CA ASP A 92 -8.69 34.84 30.78
C ASP A 92 -9.24 35.39 29.45
N ILE A 93 -9.66 34.48 28.56
CA ILE A 93 -10.31 34.84 27.30
C ILE A 93 -11.79 35.07 27.63
N LYS A 94 -12.13 36.33 27.92
CA LYS A 94 -13.51 36.74 28.18
C LYS A 94 -14.39 36.40 26.99
N GLY A 95 -15.56 35.83 27.28
CA GLY A 95 -16.53 35.46 26.26
C GLY A 95 -16.91 36.65 25.38
N VAL A 96 -17.07 36.40 24.08
CA VAL A 96 -17.68 37.40 23.18
C VAL A 96 -19.14 37.51 23.60
N LYS A 97 -19.58 38.72 24.01
CA LYS A 97 -21.01 39.01 24.24
C LYS A 97 -21.78 38.54 23.01
N ASP A 98 -22.88 37.81 23.23
CA ASP A 98 -23.79 37.26 22.19
C ASP A 98 -23.92 38.24 21.02
N THR A 99 -23.02 38.11 20.04
CA THR A 99 -23.08 38.87 18.80
C THR A 99 -23.73 37.87 17.87
N PRO A 100 -24.98 38.11 17.43
CA PRO A 100 -25.59 37.26 16.44
C PRO A 100 -24.60 37.17 15.28
N LEU A 101 -24.13 35.96 14.97
CA LEU A 101 -23.54 35.74 13.66
C LEU A 101 -24.67 36.01 12.69
N GLU A 102 -24.63 37.14 11.98
CA GLU A 102 -25.52 37.36 10.85
C GLU A 102 -25.36 36.16 9.93
N SER A 103 -26.40 35.32 9.84
CA SER A 103 -26.37 34.22 8.90
C SER A 103 -26.41 34.84 7.52
N LEU A 104 -25.32 34.70 6.78
CA LEU A 104 -25.32 35.05 5.38
C LEU A 104 -26.40 34.21 4.71
N ALA A 105 -27.27 34.87 3.93
CA ALA A 105 -28.27 34.17 3.14
C ALA A 105 -27.59 33.10 2.28
N SER A 106 -28.21 31.93 2.10
CA SER A 106 -27.61 30.81 1.37
C SER A 106 -27.15 31.18 -0.05
N VAL A 107 -27.80 32.15 -0.68
CA VAL A 107 -27.41 32.74 -1.98
C VAL A 107 -26.04 33.42 -1.94
N ASN A 108 -25.66 34.00 -0.80
CA ASN A 108 -24.36 34.64 -0.57
C ASN A 108 -23.28 33.62 -0.18
N LEU A 109 -23.66 32.37 0.11
CA LEU A 109 -22.76 31.26 0.42
C LEU A 109 -22.54 30.32 -0.77
N LYS A 110 -23.18 30.57 -1.91
CA LYS A 110 -22.92 29.81 -3.14
C LYS A 110 -21.49 30.11 -3.61
N CYS A 111 -20.80 29.07 -4.10
CA CYS A 111 -19.48 29.21 -4.70
C CYS A 111 -19.48 30.35 -5.73
N LEU A 112 -18.43 31.16 -5.73
CA LEU A 112 -18.29 32.28 -6.67
C LEU A 112 -18.40 31.75 -8.12
N GLU A 113 -19.51 32.03 -8.79
CA GLU A 113 -19.72 31.73 -10.22
C GLU A 113 -19.12 32.82 -11.14
N THR A 114 -18.49 33.83 -10.54
CA THR A 114 -17.95 34.97 -11.27
C THR A 114 -16.77 34.56 -12.14
N LYS A 115 -16.55 35.30 -13.24
CA LYS A 115 -15.36 35.16 -14.09
C LYS A 115 -14.07 35.26 -13.25
N SER A 116 -14.03 36.17 -12.28
CA SER A 116 -12.91 36.33 -11.33
C SER A 116 -12.58 35.05 -10.57
N ALA A 117 -13.58 34.28 -10.11
CA ALA A 117 -13.33 33.04 -9.37
C ALA A 117 -12.89 31.87 -10.26
N LYS A 118 -13.28 31.87 -11.54
CA LYS A 118 -12.71 30.95 -12.54
C LYS A 118 -11.24 31.28 -12.84
N ASP A 119 -10.90 32.56 -12.83
CA ASP A 119 -9.54 33.05 -13.10
C ASP A 119 -8.63 33.00 -11.84
N GLU A 120 -9.19 33.11 -10.63
CA GLU A 120 -8.54 32.98 -9.32
C GLU A 120 -8.49 31.53 -8.82
N CYS A 121 -8.75 30.55 -9.70
CA CYS A 121 -8.86 29.14 -9.36
C CYS A 121 -7.73 28.74 -8.39
N PRO A 122 -8.05 28.26 -7.17
CA PRO A 122 -7.02 27.95 -6.18
C PRO A 122 -6.02 26.99 -6.80
N VAL A 123 -4.72 27.28 -6.62
CA VAL A 123 -3.63 26.47 -7.16
C VAL A 123 -3.91 25.02 -6.80
N LYS A 124 -4.18 24.20 -7.82
CA LYS A 124 -4.42 22.77 -7.66
C LYS A 124 -3.24 22.16 -6.93
N ILE A 125 -3.47 21.58 -5.75
CA ILE A 125 -2.42 21.02 -4.89
C ILE A 125 -1.56 19.98 -5.60
N GLN A 126 -2.12 19.32 -6.62
CA GLN A 126 -1.43 18.37 -7.50
C GLN A 126 -0.17 18.96 -8.12
N GLY A 127 -0.21 20.20 -8.64
CA GLY A 127 0.95 20.82 -9.29
C GLY A 127 2.16 20.98 -8.33
N PRO A 128 1.99 21.57 -7.14
CA PRO A 128 3.03 21.58 -6.11
C PRO A 128 3.50 20.19 -5.66
N LEU A 129 2.59 19.22 -5.52
CA LEU A 129 2.93 17.85 -5.10
C LEU A 129 3.76 17.12 -6.16
N GLU A 130 3.39 17.25 -7.43
CA GLU A 130 4.14 16.70 -8.58
C GLU A 130 5.56 17.27 -8.60
N LYS A 131 5.71 18.59 -8.46
CA LYS A 131 7.04 19.23 -8.41
C LYS A 131 7.88 18.74 -7.24
N LEU A 132 7.27 18.57 -6.06
CA LEU A 132 7.95 18.05 -4.89
C LEU A 132 8.41 16.60 -5.09
N ALA A 133 7.54 15.74 -5.63
CA ALA A 133 7.85 14.36 -5.94
C ALA A 133 8.98 14.26 -6.97
N GLN A 134 8.90 15.04 -8.07
CA GLN A 134 9.95 15.06 -9.09
C GLN A 134 11.28 15.53 -8.51
N ALA A 135 11.31 16.59 -7.69
CA ALA A 135 12.54 17.04 -7.05
C ALA A 135 13.18 15.97 -6.15
N GLN A 136 12.37 15.19 -5.42
CA GLN A 136 12.85 14.07 -4.60
C GLN A 136 13.40 12.93 -5.48
N ILE A 137 12.71 12.60 -6.57
CA ILE A 137 13.15 11.58 -7.54
C ILE A 137 14.48 12.00 -8.19
N ASP A 138 14.59 13.25 -8.66
CA ASP A 138 15.81 13.78 -9.27
C ASP A 138 17.00 13.77 -8.30
N ASN A 139 16.76 14.07 -7.02
CA ASN A 139 17.79 13.96 -5.99
C ASN A 139 18.21 12.51 -5.74
N ALA A 140 17.28 11.56 -5.77
CA ALA A 140 17.60 10.15 -5.68
C ALA A 140 18.41 9.67 -6.89
N LEU A 141 18.10 10.11 -8.11
CA LEU A 141 18.88 9.79 -9.30
C LEU A 141 20.31 10.33 -9.22
N LYS A 142 20.50 11.54 -8.69
CA LYS A 142 21.84 12.09 -8.43
C LYS A 142 22.61 11.26 -7.40
N LYS A 143 21.92 10.78 -6.35
CA LYS A 143 22.50 9.92 -5.32
C LYS A 143 22.86 8.52 -5.85
N TYR A 144 22.06 7.98 -6.77
CA TYR A 144 22.25 6.64 -7.33
C TYR A 144 22.29 6.71 -8.86
N PRO A 145 23.44 7.10 -9.45
CA PRO A 145 23.57 7.17 -10.90
C PRO A 145 23.35 5.79 -11.55
N THR A 146 22.74 5.80 -12.74
CA THR A 146 22.50 4.60 -13.54
C THR A 146 23.46 4.56 -14.74
N PRO A 147 24.08 3.40 -15.07
CA PRO A 147 24.02 2.14 -14.33
C PRO A 147 24.73 2.24 -12.96
N MET A 148 24.17 1.58 -11.94
CA MET A 148 24.76 1.59 -10.59
C MET A 148 26.02 0.72 -10.55
N THR A 149 27.07 1.20 -9.88
CA THR A 149 28.22 0.36 -9.52
C THR A 149 27.85 -0.61 -8.39
N ASN A 150 28.69 -1.60 -8.11
CA ASN A 150 28.48 -2.51 -6.97
C ASN A 150 28.37 -1.76 -5.64
N GLU A 151 29.17 -0.70 -5.45
CA GLU A 151 29.16 0.13 -4.24
C GLU A 151 27.86 0.94 -4.13
N THR A 152 27.45 1.61 -5.22
CA THR A 152 26.19 2.37 -5.25
C THR A 152 24.99 1.45 -5.07
N LEU A 153 24.98 0.27 -5.70
CA LEU A 153 23.93 -0.73 -5.55
C LEU A 153 23.87 -1.26 -4.10
N ALA A 154 25.01 -1.53 -3.46
CA ALA A 154 25.05 -1.94 -2.06
C ALA A 154 24.48 -0.86 -1.13
N SER A 155 24.82 0.42 -1.36
CA SER A 155 24.23 1.55 -0.64
C SER A 155 22.72 1.67 -0.89
N PHE A 156 22.28 1.46 -2.12
CA PHE A 156 20.86 1.49 -2.49
C PHE A 156 20.07 0.37 -1.80
N LYS A 157 20.58 -0.87 -1.81
CA LYS A 157 20.01 -2.01 -1.08
C LYS A 157 19.95 -1.72 0.43
N LYS A 158 21.00 -1.14 1.01
CA LYS A 158 21.03 -0.75 2.44
C LYS A 158 19.97 0.29 2.78
N ASP A 159 19.83 1.33 1.96
CA ASP A 159 18.84 2.38 2.19
C ASP A 159 17.41 1.86 2.04
N TRP A 160 17.16 0.95 1.08
CA TRP A 160 15.89 0.23 0.99
C TRP A 160 15.64 -0.69 2.19
N ALA A 161 16.64 -1.41 2.68
CA ALA A 161 16.50 -2.24 3.87
C ALA A 161 16.14 -1.39 5.11
N ASN A 162 16.80 -0.25 5.28
CA ASN A 162 16.46 0.71 6.35
C ASN A 162 15.03 1.24 6.20
N LYS A 163 14.59 1.48 4.96
CA LYS A 163 13.26 2.00 4.66
C LYS A 163 12.13 1.01 4.93
N LEU A 164 12.36 -0.25 4.59
CA LEU A 164 11.40 -1.33 4.75
C LEU A 164 11.41 -1.92 6.16
N GLY A 165 12.54 -1.88 6.86
CA GLY A 165 12.75 -2.57 8.12
C GLY A 165 13.12 -4.04 7.90
N ALA A 166 12.78 -4.91 8.87
CA ALA A 166 13.18 -6.31 8.85
C ALA A 166 12.40 -7.11 7.78
N ILE A 167 13.02 -7.30 6.61
CA ILE A 167 12.45 -8.07 5.48
C ILE A 167 12.76 -9.57 5.52
N ALA A 168 13.62 -10.03 6.44
CA ALA A 168 13.90 -11.45 6.66
C ALA A 168 13.24 -11.92 7.97
N SER A 169 12.70 -13.13 7.97
CA SER A 169 12.19 -13.77 9.20
C SER A 169 13.35 -14.18 10.10
N THR A 170 13.18 -14.06 11.41
CA THR A 170 14.13 -14.58 12.41
C THR A 170 13.98 -16.09 12.62
N MET A 171 12.97 -16.70 12.01
CA MET A 171 12.64 -18.12 12.13
C MET A 171 12.72 -18.79 10.75
N ALA A 172 13.27 -20.00 10.70
CA ALA A 172 13.20 -20.83 9.50
C ALA A 172 11.76 -21.28 9.25
N ALA A 173 11.32 -21.29 7.99
CA ALA A 173 9.99 -21.77 7.64
C ALA A 173 9.80 -23.23 8.06
N GLU A 174 8.73 -23.50 8.81
CA GLU A 174 8.35 -24.83 9.28
C GLU A 174 7.19 -25.35 8.41
N VAL A 175 7.29 -26.60 7.92
CA VAL A 175 6.20 -27.22 7.15
C VAL A 175 5.19 -27.80 8.13
N ILE A 176 4.01 -27.17 8.22
CA ILE A 176 2.93 -27.60 9.12
C ILE A 176 2.11 -28.73 8.51
N SER A 177 1.86 -28.65 7.20
CA SER A 177 1.18 -29.71 6.45
C SER A 177 1.72 -29.78 5.04
N ARG A 178 1.66 -30.99 4.47
CA ARG A 178 2.07 -31.29 3.10
C ARG A 178 1.16 -32.38 2.54
N GLU A 179 0.61 -32.13 1.36
CA GLU A 179 -0.13 -33.09 0.57
C GLU A 179 0.49 -33.16 -0.82
N ASN A 180 0.80 -34.37 -1.30
CA ASN A 180 1.31 -34.59 -2.64
C ASN A 180 0.30 -35.40 -3.44
N THR A 181 -0.04 -34.90 -4.62
CA THR A 181 -0.91 -35.59 -5.57
C THR A 181 -0.29 -35.54 -6.95
N ILE A 182 -0.63 -36.50 -7.80
CA ILE A 182 -0.25 -36.48 -9.22
C ILE A 182 -1.56 -36.41 -10.00
N SER A 183 -1.65 -35.45 -10.91
CA SER A 183 -2.75 -35.32 -11.85
C SER A 183 -2.18 -35.27 -13.25
N GLU A 184 -2.57 -36.23 -14.08
CA GLU A 184 -2.02 -36.41 -15.43
C GLU A 184 -0.48 -36.49 -15.42
N ASN A 185 0.20 -35.45 -15.93
CA ASN A 185 1.65 -35.33 -15.99
C ASN A 185 2.20 -34.21 -15.07
N ILE A 186 1.45 -33.81 -14.06
CA ILE A 186 1.82 -32.75 -13.12
C ILE A 186 1.80 -33.31 -11.70
N SER A 187 2.92 -33.18 -11.01
CA SER A 187 3.02 -33.36 -9.56
C SER A 187 2.61 -32.06 -8.87
N ILE A 188 1.65 -32.17 -7.96
CA ILE A 188 1.04 -31.06 -7.22
C ILE A 188 1.34 -31.28 -5.75
N THR A 189 2.12 -30.38 -5.16
CA THR A 189 2.34 -30.33 -3.71
C THR A 189 1.59 -29.13 -3.15
N LYS A 190 0.64 -29.39 -2.24
CA LYS A 190 0.06 -28.35 -1.38
C LYS A 190 0.82 -28.33 -0.07
N ALA A 191 1.30 -27.18 0.36
CA ALA A 191 2.00 -27.04 1.63
C ALA A 191 1.50 -25.84 2.42
N LEU A 192 1.50 -25.97 3.74
CA LEU A 192 1.29 -24.86 4.67
C LEU A 192 2.59 -24.59 5.41
N LEU A 193 3.21 -23.45 5.14
CA LEU A 193 4.44 -23.05 5.81
C LEU A 193 4.11 -22.10 6.96
N LYS A 194 4.67 -22.32 8.14
CA LYS A 194 4.69 -21.33 9.21
C LYS A 194 5.94 -20.48 9.06
N THR A 195 5.75 -19.20 8.72
CA THR A 195 6.83 -18.26 8.37
C THR A 195 7.21 -17.36 9.53
N GLU A 196 6.26 -17.07 10.43
CA GLU A 196 6.47 -16.32 11.68
C GLU A 196 5.56 -16.83 12.80
N LYS A 197 5.74 -16.30 14.02
CA LYS A 197 4.80 -16.50 15.12
C LYS A 197 3.40 -16.06 14.64
N GLU A 198 2.47 -17.00 14.59
CA GLU A 198 1.07 -16.84 14.16
C GLU A 198 0.84 -16.57 12.67
N HIS A 199 1.87 -16.61 11.81
CA HIS A 199 1.70 -16.42 10.37
C HIS A 199 1.98 -17.70 9.59
N HIS A 200 1.03 -18.05 8.72
CA HIS A 200 1.10 -19.21 7.85
C HIS A 200 0.91 -18.79 6.40
N VAL A 201 1.66 -19.41 5.50
CA VAL A 201 1.65 -19.18 4.05
C VAL A 201 1.26 -20.50 3.38
N PRO A 202 0.01 -20.62 2.91
CA PRO A 202 -0.38 -21.75 2.06
C PRO A 202 0.16 -21.54 0.65
N LEU A 203 0.75 -22.58 0.07
CA LEU A 203 1.29 -22.55 -1.28
C LEU A 203 0.96 -23.82 -2.06
N ILE A 204 1.00 -23.69 -3.38
CA ILE A 204 1.00 -24.81 -4.31
C ILE A 204 2.33 -24.82 -5.06
N LEU A 205 2.98 -25.99 -5.12
CA LEU A 205 4.15 -26.24 -5.94
C LEU A 205 3.76 -27.22 -7.05
N LEU A 206 3.97 -26.80 -8.29
CA LEU A 206 3.68 -27.57 -9.49
C LEU A 206 5.01 -27.98 -10.13
N LYS A 207 5.15 -29.28 -10.41
CA LYS A 207 6.29 -29.84 -11.12
C LYS A 207 5.76 -30.73 -12.24
N ARG A 208 6.46 -30.80 -13.37
CA ARG A 208 6.13 -31.84 -14.35
C ARG A 208 6.53 -33.21 -13.77
N ALA A 209 5.61 -34.16 -13.83
CA ALA A 209 5.81 -35.53 -13.35
C ALA A 209 6.73 -36.29 -14.32
N ASN A 210 7.44 -37.30 -13.79
CA ASN A 210 8.22 -38.26 -14.58
C ASN A 210 9.34 -37.65 -15.48
N ILE A 211 9.95 -36.53 -15.07
CA ILE A 211 11.12 -35.98 -15.78
C ILE A 211 12.38 -36.74 -15.36
N LYS A 212 13.20 -37.15 -16.35
CA LYS A 212 14.47 -37.87 -16.11
C LYS A 212 15.52 -37.04 -15.35
N ALA A 213 15.51 -35.71 -15.52
CA ALA A 213 16.38 -34.78 -14.81
C ALA A 213 15.59 -33.53 -14.40
N PRO A 214 15.50 -33.21 -13.09
CA PRO A 214 14.80 -32.03 -12.62
C PRO A 214 15.53 -30.73 -13.04
N SER A 215 14.77 -29.76 -13.54
CA SER A 215 15.30 -28.43 -13.88
C SER A 215 15.76 -27.69 -12.62
N ASN A 216 16.83 -26.91 -12.72
CA ASN A 216 17.24 -25.98 -11.68
C ASN A 216 16.40 -24.68 -11.66
N LYS A 217 15.44 -24.53 -12.59
CA LYS A 217 14.65 -23.31 -12.76
C LYS A 217 13.36 -23.37 -11.92
N ILE A 218 13.14 -22.34 -11.11
CA ILE A 218 11.95 -22.19 -10.26
C ILE A 218 11.28 -20.84 -10.52
N ALA A 219 9.99 -20.87 -10.82
CA ALA A 219 9.13 -19.71 -10.93
C ALA A 219 8.37 -19.48 -9.64
N ILE A 220 8.45 -18.28 -9.07
CA ILE A 220 7.58 -17.85 -7.96
C ILE A 220 6.60 -16.82 -8.51
N MET A 221 5.31 -17.15 -8.54
CA MET A 221 4.28 -16.26 -9.06
C MET A 221 3.41 -15.72 -7.92
N ILE A 222 3.28 -14.39 -7.86
CA ILE A 222 2.61 -13.67 -6.79
C ILE A 222 1.53 -12.79 -7.43
N SER A 223 0.31 -12.88 -6.93
CA SER A 223 -0.80 -12.03 -7.33
C SER A 223 -1.54 -11.55 -6.11
N GLN A 224 -2.15 -10.37 -6.20
CA GLN A 224 -3.05 -9.90 -5.16
C GLN A 224 -4.23 -10.89 -4.92
N GLY A 225 -4.73 -11.48 -6.00
CA GLY A 225 -5.79 -12.49 -5.94
C GLY A 225 -5.29 -13.88 -5.49
N GLY A 226 -3.99 -14.01 -5.21
CA GLY A 226 -3.35 -15.25 -4.77
C GLY A 226 -3.26 -16.32 -5.85
N LYS A 227 -2.91 -17.53 -5.42
CA LYS A 227 -2.76 -18.73 -6.25
C LYS A 227 -4.02 -19.07 -7.05
N LYS A 228 -5.21 -18.84 -6.49
CA LYS A 228 -6.48 -19.05 -7.21
C LYS A 228 -6.55 -18.16 -8.46
N SER A 229 -6.30 -16.86 -8.29
CA SER A 229 -6.32 -15.91 -9.41
C SER A 229 -5.28 -16.24 -10.47
N LEU A 230 -4.09 -16.70 -10.07
CA LEU A 230 -3.04 -17.11 -10.99
C LEU A 230 -3.44 -18.36 -11.78
N LEU A 231 -4.02 -19.37 -11.13
CA LEU A 231 -4.50 -20.58 -11.79
C LEU A 231 -5.64 -20.28 -12.78
N GLU A 232 -6.52 -19.33 -12.47
CA GLU A 232 -7.64 -18.94 -13.35
C GLU A 232 -7.17 -18.08 -14.53
N ASN A 233 -6.31 -17.09 -14.29
CA ASN A 233 -5.99 -16.06 -15.28
C ASN A 233 -4.65 -16.26 -16.01
N ARG A 234 -3.79 -17.16 -15.53
CA ARG A 234 -2.43 -17.42 -16.06
C ARG A 234 -2.15 -18.90 -16.31
N SER A 235 -3.19 -19.72 -16.44
CA SER A 235 -3.07 -21.16 -16.68
C SER A 235 -2.19 -21.48 -17.90
N SER A 236 -2.32 -20.72 -18.99
CA SER A 236 -1.52 -20.90 -20.20
C SER A 236 -0.04 -20.66 -19.96
N GLN A 237 0.33 -19.58 -19.25
CA GLN A 237 1.71 -19.26 -18.92
C GLN A 237 2.30 -20.28 -17.92
N ILE A 238 1.51 -20.69 -16.92
CA ILE A 238 1.90 -21.75 -15.97
C ILE A 238 2.16 -23.07 -16.71
N ALA A 239 1.26 -23.46 -17.62
CA ALA A 239 1.42 -24.67 -18.42
C ALA A 239 2.67 -24.62 -19.29
N ALA A 240 2.94 -23.48 -19.94
CA ALA A 240 4.14 -23.31 -20.76
C ALA A 240 5.44 -23.38 -19.94
N LEU A 241 5.47 -22.80 -18.74
CA LEU A 241 6.60 -22.96 -17.81
C LEU A 241 6.82 -24.43 -17.41
N LEU A 242 5.75 -25.15 -17.07
CA LEU A 242 5.82 -26.56 -16.72
C LEU A 242 6.25 -27.44 -17.91
N GLN A 243 5.84 -27.09 -19.14
CA GLN A 243 6.25 -27.80 -20.35
C GLN A 243 7.77 -27.73 -20.55
N GLU A 244 8.36 -26.58 -20.27
CA GLU A 244 9.80 -26.30 -20.30
C GLU A 244 10.55 -26.84 -19.05
N GLY A 245 9.85 -27.57 -18.19
CA GLY A 245 10.40 -28.22 -17.00
C GLY A 245 10.64 -27.28 -15.81
N VAL A 246 10.18 -26.03 -15.87
CA VAL A 246 10.30 -25.08 -14.75
C VAL A 246 9.36 -25.52 -13.62
N THR A 247 9.86 -25.54 -12.38
CA THR A 247 9.03 -25.74 -11.19
C THR A 247 8.27 -24.44 -10.89
N VAL A 248 6.94 -24.49 -10.71
CA VAL A 248 6.13 -23.29 -10.46
C VAL A 248 5.60 -23.30 -9.02
N CYS A 249 5.91 -22.25 -8.25
CA CYS A 249 5.41 -22.02 -6.90
C CYS A 249 4.41 -20.87 -6.88
N LEU A 250 3.23 -21.12 -6.31
CA LEU A 250 2.13 -20.19 -6.16
C LEU A 250 1.81 -20.00 -4.66
N PRO A 251 2.49 -19.07 -3.96
CA PRO A 251 2.19 -18.77 -2.56
C PRO A 251 1.07 -17.74 -2.40
N ASP A 252 0.21 -17.95 -1.40
CA ASP A 252 -0.62 -16.87 -0.83
C ASP A 252 0.11 -16.30 0.38
N ILE A 253 0.75 -15.15 0.20
CA ILE A 253 1.40 -14.39 1.30
C ILE A 253 0.37 -13.56 2.06
N ARG A 254 0.72 -13.04 3.25
CA ARG A 254 -0.24 -12.31 4.09
C ARG A 254 -0.98 -11.20 3.32
N GLY A 255 -2.31 -11.17 3.42
CA GLY A 255 -3.15 -10.20 2.73
C GLY A 255 -3.46 -10.50 1.25
N THR A 256 -3.02 -11.64 0.72
CA THR A 256 -3.31 -12.08 -0.66
C THR A 256 -4.12 -13.37 -0.66
N GLY A 257 -4.87 -13.64 -1.72
CA GLY A 257 -5.58 -14.91 -1.91
C GLY A 257 -6.46 -15.32 -0.74
N GLU A 258 -6.21 -16.52 -0.21
CA GLU A 258 -6.90 -17.08 0.97
C GLU A 258 -6.58 -16.35 2.28
N LEU A 259 -5.51 -15.54 2.32
CA LEU A 259 -5.09 -14.76 3.49
C LEU A 259 -5.57 -13.29 3.43
N LYS A 260 -6.49 -12.96 2.53
CA LYS A 260 -7.03 -11.60 2.41
C LYS A 260 -7.87 -11.21 3.63
N THR A 261 -7.84 -9.93 3.98
CA THR A 261 -8.67 -9.38 5.06
C THR A 261 -9.90 -8.69 4.47
N GLY A 262 -11.04 -9.38 4.50
CA GLY A 262 -12.29 -8.88 3.93
C GLY A 262 -12.38 -9.00 2.40
N THR A 263 -13.35 -8.31 1.80
CA THR A 263 -13.64 -8.37 0.35
C THR A 263 -13.31 -7.08 -0.39
N SER A 264 -13.23 -5.95 0.32
CA SER A 264 -12.90 -4.64 -0.22
C SER A 264 -11.45 -4.26 0.11
N ARG A 265 -10.91 -3.33 -0.67
CA ARG A 265 -9.58 -2.74 -0.56
C ARG A 265 -9.65 -1.21 -0.52
N GLY A 266 -10.85 -0.66 -0.44
CA GLY A 266 -11.12 0.76 -0.35
C GLY A 266 -10.73 1.34 1.00
N ARG A 267 -11.09 2.60 1.22
CA ARG A 267 -10.64 3.37 2.40
C ARG A 267 -11.18 2.80 3.71
N SER A 268 -12.36 2.19 3.67
CA SER A 268 -13.03 1.59 4.83
C SER A 268 -12.73 0.11 5.00
N SER A 269 -11.84 -0.47 4.17
CA SER A 269 -11.55 -1.90 4.23
C SER A 269 -10.72 -2.32 5.45
N GLY A 270 -10.87 -3.59 5.82
CA GLY A 270 -10.02 -4.20 6.86
C GLY A 270 -8.54 -4.21 6.48
N ALA A 271 -8.21 -4.38 5.21
CA ALA A 271 -6.84 -4.29 4.69
C ALA A 271 -6.25 -2.88 4.93
N THR A 272 -6.99 -1.82 4.60
CA THR A 272 -6.59 -0.43 4.88
C THR A 272 -6.44 -0.18 6.38
N SER A 273 -7.40 -0.62 7.20
CA SER A 273 -7.31 -0.45 8.66
C SER A 273 -6.08 -1.14 9.25
N LEU A 274 -5.75 -2.35 8.79
CA LEU A 274 -4.59 -3.09 9.25
C LEU A 274 -3.29 -2.42 8.81
N SER A 275 -3.19 -2.03 7.53
CA SER A 275 -2.01 -1.32 7.03
C SER A 275 -1.80 0.03 7.73
N SER A 276 -2.86 0.78 7.99
CA SER A 276 -2.78 2.04 8.73
C SER A 276 -2.29 1.81 10.17
N SER A 277 -2.80 0.76 10.83
CA SER A 277 -2.38 0.40 12.19
C SER A 277 -0.89 0.01 12.26
N LEU A 278 -0.40 -0.73 11.26
CA LEU A 278 1.03 -1.04 11.14
C LEU A 278 1.88 0.22 10.96
N MET A 279 1.46 1.14 10.08
CA MET A 279 2.20 2.39 9.87
C MET A 279 2.26 3.25 11.14
N MET A 280 1.22 3.24 11.98
CA MET A 280 1.23 3.94 13.27
C MET A 280 2.30 3.39 14.23
N THR A 281 2.69 2.12 14.11
CA THR A 281 3.77 1.51 14.89
C THR A 281 5.13 1.53 14.18
N GLY A 282 5.22 2.19 13.02
CA GLY A 282 6.44 2.26 12.21
C GLY A 282 6.65 1.07 11.28
N ASP A 283 5.70 0.13 11.20
CA ASP A 283 5.77 -1.05 10.34
C ASP A 283 5.06 -0.81 9.00
N LEU A 284 5.50 -1.51 7.95
CA LEU A 284 4.83 -1.53 6.66
C LEU A 284 4.22 -2.91 6.39
N ARG A 285 3.02 -2.94 5.81
CA ARG A 285 2.38 -4.20 5.41
C ARG A 285 3.24 -4.98 4.42
N ILE A 286 3.86 -4.27 3.47
CA ILE A 286 4.75 -4.86 2.46
C ILE A 286 6.00 -5.51 3.05
N THR A 287 6.49 -5.06 4.21
CA THR A 287 7.63 -5.66 4.90
C THR A 287 7.31 -7.07 5.39
N GLY A 288 6.13 -7.27 5.99
CA GLY A 288 5.66 -8.61 6.37
C GLY A 288 5.44 -9.52 5.16
N GLN A 289 4.94 -8.97 4.06
CA GLN A 289 4.75 -9.71 2.80
C GLN A 289 6.08 -10.14 2.17
N LEU A 290 7.10 -9.29 2.22
CA LEU A 290 8.46 -9.65 1.81
C LEU A 290 9.04 -10.74 2.71
N ARG A 291 8.84 -10.67 4.04
CA ARG A 291 9.28 -11.74 4.96
C ARG A 291 8.67 -13.10 4.60
N ASP A 292 7.36 -13.14 4.35
CA ASP A 292 6.69 -14.37 3.91
C ASP A 292 7.32 -14.92 2.62
N LEU A 293 7.58 -14.05 1.65
CA LEU A 293 8.17 -14.43 0.39
C LEU A 293 9.62 -14.91 0.52
N GLN A 294 10.42 -14.27 1.39
CA GLN A 294 11.77 -14.74 1.72
C GLN A 294 11.74 -16.11 2.39
N SER A 295 10.80 -16.36 3.30
CA SER A 295 10.62 -17.67 3.92
C SER A 295 10.24 -18.75 2.90
N VAL A 296 9.35 -18.44 1.94
CA VAL A 296 9.00 -19.35 0.83
C VAL A 296 10.23 -19.62 -0.05
N PHE A 297 10.99 -18.58 -0.38
CA PHE A 297 12.20 -18.69 -1.20
C PHE A 297 13.27 -19.60 -0.56
N GLU A 298 13.56 -19.39 0.72
CA GLU A 298 14.51 -20.23 1.46
C GLU A 298 14.02 -21.67 1.63
N TRP A 299 12.71 -21.88 1.74
CA TRP A 299 12.13 -23.22 1.70
C TRP A 299 12.28 -23.87 0.31
N LEU A 300 12.04 -23.13 -0.78
CA LEU A 300 12.21 -23.63 -2.15
C LEU A 300 13.66 -23.99 -2.47
N LYS A 301 14.63 -23.23 -1.93
CA LYS A 301 16.07 -23.57 -2.05
C LYS A 301 16.38 -24.94 -1.45
N LYS A 302 15.76 -25.28 -0.32
CA LYS A 302 15.92 -26.59 0.34
C LYS A 302 15.14 -27.70 -0.37
N GLU A 303 14.00 -27.37 -0.97
CA GLU A 303 13.15 -28.31 -1.72
C GLU A 303 13.70 -28.60 -3.13
N SER A 304 14.58 -27.73 -3.65
CA SER A 304 15.28 -27.94 -4.91
C SER A 304 16.21 -29.14 -4.80
N SER A 305 16.08 -30.09 -5.73
CA SER A 305 17.04 -31.18 -5.91
C SER A 305 18.37 -30.71 -6.52
N HIS A 306 18.42 -29.48 -7.03
CA HIS A 306 19.62 -28.89 -7.62
C HIS A 306 20.35 -27.99 -6.59
N PRO A 307 21.68 -28.06 -6.47
CA PRO A 307 22.45 -27.29 -5.46
C PRO A 307 22.49 -25.78 -5.75
N SER A 308 22.18 -25.37 -6.98
CA SER A 308 22.14 -23.96 -7.39
C SER A 308 20.88 -23.69 -8.20
N PRO A 309 19.72 -23.54 -7.54
CA PRO A 309 18.48 -23.19 -8.23
C PRO A 309 18.53 -21.75 -8.73
N GLN A 310 17.96 -21.52 -9.91
CA GLN A 310 17.79 -20.20 -10.51
C GLN A 310 16.33 -19.81 -10.46
N PHE A 311 16.06 -18.55 -10.13
CA PHE A 311 14.71 -18.08 -9.89
C PHE A 311 14.25 -17.10 -10.96
N LEU A 312 12.99 -17.27 -11.36
CA LEU A 312 12.23 -16.23 -12.04
C LEU A 312 11.04 -15.85 -11.15
N VAL A 313 10.72 -14.56 -11.10
CA VAL A 313 9.66 -14.05 -10.23
C VAL A 313 8.63 -13.31 -11.07
N TRP A 314 7.36 -13.62 -10.84
CA TRP A 314 6.24 -13.09 -11.60
C TRP A 314 5.31 -12.32 -10.67
N GLY A 315 5.16 -11.02 -10.91
CA GLY A 315 4.21 -10.15 -10.24
C GLY A 315 2.99 -9.93 -11.11
N ASP A 316 1.81 -10.35 -10.66
CA ASP A 316 0.57 -10.23 -11.40
C ASP A 316 -0.44 -9.31 -10.70
N SER A 317 -1.05 -8.43 -11.48
CA SER A 317 -2.27 -7.72 -11.10
C SER A 317 -3.48 -8.39 -11.75
N PRO A 318 -4.50 -8.80 -10.96
CA PRO A 318 -5.71 -9.39 -11.52
C PRO A 318 -6.69 -8.33 -12.07
N CYS A 319 -6.39 -7.04 -11.89
CA CYS A 319 -7.29 -5.96 -12.30
C CYS A 319 -7.20 -5.67 -13.78
N LYS A 320 -8.36 -5.41 -14.39
CA LYS A 320 -8.41 -4.89 -15.75
C LYS A 320 -8.04 -3.42 -15.73
N THR A 321 -7.31 -2.99 -16.76
CA THR A 321 -7.07 -1.58 -17.02
C THR A 321 -8.37 -0.90 -17.38
N ILE A 322 -8.46 0.39 -17.09
CA ILE A 322 -9.65 1.18 -17.39
C ILE A 322 -9.41 2.10 -18.60
N PRO A 323 -10.47 2.48 -19.35
CA PRO A 323 -10.36 3.40 -20.47
C PRO A 323 -9.82 4.78 -20.09
N HIS A 324 -9.03 5.40 -20.97
CA HIS A 324 -8.47 6.75 -20.73
C HIS A 324 -9.53 7.86 -20.59
N ASN A 325 -10.73 7.67 -21.13
CA ASN A 325 -11.85 8.60 -21.04
C ASN A 325 -12.74 8.40 -19.79
N THR A 326 -12.34 7.53 -18.86
CA THR A 326 -13.06 7.32 -17.60
C THR A 326 -13.17 8.63 -16.81
N ASN A 327 -14.37 8.94 -16.32
CA ASN A 327 -14.60 10.14 -15.51
C ASN A 327 -14.15 9.92 -14.06
N PHE A 328 -13.24 10.77 -13.60
CA PHE A 328 -12.73 10.78 -12.23
C PHE A 328 -13.13 12.00 -11.42
N ASN A 329 -13.98 12.88 -11.98
CA ASN A 329 -14.59 13.99 -11.22
C ASN A 329 -15.72 13.47 -10.34
N LEU A 330 -15.36 12.57 -9.42
CA LEU A 330 -16.24 11.90 -8.48
C LEU A 330 -15.82 12.29 -7.07
N PRO A 331 -16.77 12.37 -6.12
CA PRO A 331 -16.43 12.61 -4.74
C PRO A 331 -15.77 11.37 -4.15
N ARG A 332 -14.79 11.58 -3.24
CA ARG A 332 -14.00 10.47 -2.66
C ARG A 332 -14.76 9.69 -1.58
N ASP A 333 -15.94 10.17 -1.17
CA ASP A 333 -16.68 9.68 -0.02
C ASP A 333 -17.57 8.46 -0.29
N ASP A 334 -17.83 8.14 -1.55
CA ASP A 334 -18.55 6.92 -1.93
C ASP A 334 -17.64 5.97 -2.73
N ASP A 335 -17.15 4.93 -2.07
CA ASP A 335 -16.30 3.90 -2.72
C ASP A 335 -17.07 3.08 -3.78
N SER A 336 -18.41 3.05 -3.76
CA SER A 336 -19.22 2.22 -4.65
C SER A 336 -19.32 2.74 -6.09
N ILE A 337 -19.09 4.05 -6.27
CA ILE A 337 -19.11 4.72 -7.58
C ILE A 337 -17.71 4.92 -8.16
N LEU A 338 -16.66 4.63 -7.39
CA LEU A 338 -15.29 4.83 -7.85
C LEU A 338 -14.93 3.80 -8.93
N PRO A 339 -14.21 4.22 -9.98
CA PRO A 339 -13.61 3.29 -10.93
C PRO A 339 -12.71 2.27 -10.25
N MET A 340 -12.43 1.18 -10.95
CA MET A 340 -11.54 0.13 -10.45
C MET A 340 -10.14 0.67 -10.19
N GLN A 341 -9.71 0.61 -8.93
CA GLN A 341 -8.39 1.02 -8.49
C GLN A 341 -7.27 0.14 -9.05
N PRO A 342 -6.02 0.65 -9.14
CA PRO A 342 -4.89 -0.18 -9.53
C PRO A 342 -4.54 -1.17 -8.42
N GLU A 343 -3.99 -2.33 -8.79
CA GLU A 343 -3.56 -3.37 -7.85
C GLU A 343 -2.07 -3.72 -8.03
N PRO A 344 -1.15 -2.89 -7.52
CA PRO A 344 0.27 -2.97 -7.89
C PRO A 344 1.09 -3.91 -6.99
N LEU A 345 0.48 -4.55 -5.99
CA LEU A 345 1.20 -5.33 -4.99
C LEU A 345 2.12 -6.39 -5.62
N GLY A 346 1.60 -7.17 -6.57
CA GLY A 346 2.37 -8.25 -7.21
C GLY A 346 3.65 -7.74 -7.89
N GLY A 347 3.53 -6.67 -8.67
CA GLY A 347 4.68 -6.03 -9.32
C GLY A 347 5.67 -5.43 -8.32
N MET A 348 5.17 -4.71 -7.32
CA MET A 348 6.03 -4.06 -6.32
C MET A 348 6.80 -5.08 -5.47
N LEU A 349 6.14 -6.15 -5.01
CA LEU A 349 6.80 -7.23 -4.27
C LEU A 349 7.86 -7.92 -5.11
N THR A 350 7.60 -8.14 -6.40
CA THR A 350 8.56 -8.76 -7.31
C THR A 350 9.83 -7.93 -7.45
N LEU A 351 9.70 -6.61 -7.65
CA LEU A 351 10.84 -5.70 -7.75
C LEU A 351 11.66 -5.67 -6.46
N LEU A 352 10.99 -5.49 -5.31
CA LEU A 352 11.67 -5.43 -4.01
C LEU A 352 12.31 -6.77 -3.65
N PHE A 353 11.63 -7.88 -3.89
CA PHE A 353 12.17 -9.20 -3.63
C PHE A 353 13.41 -9.48 -4.49
N ALA A 354 13.37 -9.14 -5.77
CA ALA A 354 14.50 -9.33 -6.67
C ALA A 354 15.69 -8.39 -6.34
N LEU A 355 15.44 -7.23 -5.76
CA LEU A 355 16.49 -6.32 -5.29
C LEU A 355 17.37 -6.99 -4.21
N PHE A 356 16.77 -7.80 -3.34
CA PHE A 356 17.47 -8.46 -2.23
C PHE A 356 17.93 -9.89 -2.52
N ASN A 357 17.55 -10.48 -3.66
CA ASN A 357 17.88 -11.86 -4.01
C ASN A 357 18.61 -11.91 -5.36
N ASP A 358 19.92 -12.16 -5.33
CA ASP A 358 20.76 -12.16 -6.52
C ASP A 358 20.61 -13.44 -7.37
N GLU A 359 19.98 -14.48 -6.82
CA GLU A 359 19.58 -15.70 -7.51
C GLU A 359 18.37 -15.50 -8.45
N VAL A 360 17.64 -14.39 -8.32
CA VAL A 360 16.57 -14.01 -9.26
C VAL A 360 17.20 -13.46 -10.54
N LYS A 361 16.97 -14.15 -11.66
CA LYS A 361 17.58 -13.83 -12.96
C LYS A 361 16.59 -13.20 -13.95
N ALA A 362 15.31 -13.54 -13.83
CA ALA A 362 14.25 -13.02 -14.68
C ALA A 362 13.05 -12.54 -13.86
N ILE A 363 12.44 -11.46 -14.32
CA ILE A 363 11.33 -10.78 -13.67
C ILE A 363 10.24 -10.54 -14.71
N ASN A 364 9.01 -10.90 -14.38
CA ASN A 364 7.85 -10.53 -15.18
C ASN A 364 6.85 -9.76 -14.32
N ILE A 365 6.36 -8.63 -14.83
CA ILE A 365 5.34 -7.83 -14.16
C ILE A 365 4.18 -7.58 -15.13
N GLN A 366 2.98 -7.94 -14.69
CA GLN A 366 1.72 -7.68 -15.39
C GLN A 366 0.86 -6.71 -14.58
N GLY A 367 0.45 -5.59 -15.17
CA GLY A 367 -0.46 -4.65 -14.51
C GLY A 367 0.15 -3.95 -13.29
N GLY A 368 1.48 -3.84 -13.24
CA GLY A 368 2.19 -3.10 -12.19
C GLY A 368 2.06 -1.59 -12.38
N LEU A 369 2.31 -0.82 -11.31
CA LEU A 369 2.33 0.63 -11.38
C LEU A 369 3.58 1.11 -12.15
N THR A 370 3.45 2.13 -13.00
CA THR A 370 4.60 2.75 -13.68
C THR A 370 5.40 3.68 -12.78
N SER A 371 4.72 4.37 -11.86
CA SER A 371 5.30 5.36 -10.94
C SER A 371 4.31 5.69 -9.83
N TYR A 372 4.79 5.77 -8.58
CA TYR A 372 4.00 6.29 -7.47
C TYR A 372 3.69 7.78 -7.64
N ALA A 373 4.56 8.55 -8.31
CA ALA A 373 4.32 9.98 -8.52
C ALA A 373 3.06 10.21 -9.34
N SER A 374 2.71 9.30 -10.25
CA SER A 374 1.47 9.39 -11.04
C SER A 374 0.18 9.39 -10.19
N THR A 375 0.23 8.91 -8.94
CA THR A 375 -0.90 8.98 -7.99
C THR A 375 -1.20 10.39 -7.51
N LEU A 376 -0.24 11.32 -7.65
CA LEU A 376 -0.37 12.72 -7.25
C LEU A 376 -1.01 13.59 -8.33
N ASN A 377 -1.15 13.07 -9.55
CA ASN A 377 -1.67 13.82 -10.69
C ASN A 377 -3.18 14.06 -10.62
N HIS A 378 -3.84 13.54 -9.59
CA HIS A 378 -5.29 13.59 -9.45
C HIS A 378 -5.70 13.66 -7.97
N HIS A 379 -6.87 14.24 -7.64
CA HIS A 379 -7.35 14.30 -6.25
C HIS A 379 -7.77 12.94 -5.69
N LEU A 380 -8.24 12.05 -6.57
CA LEU A 380 -8.53 10.66 -6.22
C LEU A 380 -7.25 9.83 -6.18
N VAL A 381 -6.66 9.71 -4.99
CA VAL A 381 -5.65 8.70 -4.72
C VAL A 381 -6.35 7.35 -4.49
N GLN A 382 -6.22 6.45 -5.47
CA GLN A 382 -6.89 5.14 -5.47
C GLN A 382 -5.96 3.98 -5.11
N LEU A 383 -4.69 4.26 -4.83
CA LEU A 383 -3.72 3.25 -4.49
C LEU A 383 -4.13 2.48 -3.21
N PRO A 384 -4.14 1.13 -3.19
CA PRO A 384 -4.38 0.37 -1.98
C PRO A 384 -3.37 0.75 -0.90
N HIS A 385 -3.85 1.12 0.29
CA HIS A 385 -3.01 1.69 1.36
C HIS A 385 -1.85 0.76 1.76
N GLU A 386 -2.03 -0.56 1.69
CA GLU A 386 -0.99 -1.54 2.01
C GLU A 386 0.23 -1.54 1.08
N THR A 387 0.09 -0.94 -0.11
CA THR A 387 1.18 -0.79 -1.07
C THR A 387 1.91 0.55 -0.93
N VAL A 388 1.44 1.43 -0.04
CA VAL A 388 2.07 2.73 0.20
C VAL A 388 3.39 2.53 0.96
N ILE A 389 4.46 3.10 0.43
CA ILE A 389 5.77 3.16 1.09
C ILE A 389 6.08 4.65 1.32
N PRO A 390 5.92 5.15 2.57
CA PRO A 390 6.12 6.56 2.86
C PRO A 390 7.50 7.04 2.42
N GLY A 391 7.60 8.12 1.65
CA GLY A 391 8.90 8.66 1.18
C GLY A 391 9.59 7.84 0.09
N ILE A 392 8.85 7.06 -0.70
CA ILE A 392 9.35 6.32 -1.86
C ILE A 392 10.02 7.21 -2.93
N PHE A 393 9.61 8.48 -3.06
CA PHE A 393 10.23 9.39 -4.02
C PHE A 393 11.70 9.69 -3.69
N ASN A 394 12.06 9.71 -2.41
CA ASN A 394 13.47 9.81 -1.97
C ASN A 394 14.30 8.57 -2.33
N MET A 395 13.63 7.48 -2.74
CA MET A 395 14.24 6.25 -3.22
C MET A 395 14.24 6.16 -4.76
N GLY A 396 13.82 7.21 -5.47
CA GLY A 396 13.84 7.31 -6.93
C GLY A 396 12.68 6.64 -7.65
N ASP A 397 11.57 6.38 -6.94
CA ASP A 397 10.36 5.74 -7.47
C ASP A 397 10.64 4.36 -8.12
N ILE A 398 9.69 3.82 -8.88
CA ILE A 398 9.77 2.49 -9.51
C ILE A 398 10.89 2.43 -10.57
N SER A 399 11.15 3.53 -11.29
CA SER A 399 12.20 3.57 -12.31
C SER A 399 13.57 3.21 -11.75
N LEU A 400 13.93 3.73 -10.57
CA LEU A 400 15.25 3.48 -10.00
C LEU A 400 15.38 2.06 -9.45
N LEU A 401 14.28 1.48 -8.94
CA LEU A 401 14.21 0.06 -8.60
C LEU A 401 14.47 -0.83 -9.82
N ILE A 402 13.85 -0.53 -10.97
CA ILE A 402 14.06 -1.26 -12.22
C ILE A 402 15.54 -1.18 -12.65
N HIS A 403 16.15 0.00 -12.61
CA HIS A 403 17.57 0.16 -12.96
C HIS A 403 18.52 -0.58 -12.00
N ALA A 404 18.21 -0.61 -10.71
CA ALA A 404 19.01 -1.31 -9.70
C ALA A 404 19.08 -2.83 -9.93
N LEU A 405 18.13 -3.40 -10.68
CA LEU A 405 18.10 -4.81 -11.01
C LEU A 405 19.12 -5.19 -12.10
N GLY A 406 19.70 -4.21 -12.78
CA GLY A 406 20.89 -4.35 -13.63
C GLY A 406 20.68 -5.28 -14.83
N SER A 407 21.51 -6.33 -14.93
CA SER A 407 21.52 -7.25 -16.07
C SER A 407 20.41 -8.32 -16.06
N ARG A 408 19.52 -8.29 -15.06
CA ARG A 408 18.37 -9.20 -15.01
C ARG A 408 17.42 -8.91 -16.17
N THR A 409 16.82 -9.97 -16.72
CA THR A 409 15.79 -9.82 -17.76
C THR A 409 14.48 -9.42 -17.13
N ILE A 410 13.87 -8.32 -17.58
CA ILE A 410 12.66 -7.75 -17.00
C ILE A 410 11.61 -7.58 -18.10
N PHE A 411 10.43 -8.16 -17.90
CA PHE A 411 9.26 -7.94 -18.74
C PHE A 411 8.24 -7.08 -18.00
N LEU A 412 7.81 -6.01 -18.66
CA LEU A 412 6.83 -5.05 -18.14
C LEU A 412 5.65 -5.01 -19.11
N ASN A 413 4.53 -5.60 -18.71
CA ASN A 413 3.34 -5.71 -19.55
C ASN A 413 2.12 -5.03 -18.93
N GLN A 414 1.37 -4.31 -19.77
CA GLN A 414 0.16 -3.58 -19.38
C GLN A 414 0.33 -2.74 -18.11
N MET A 415 1.48 -2.07 -17.97
CA MET A 415 1.75 -1.26 -16.79
C MET A 415 0.78 -0.08 -16.70
N VAL A 416 0.37 0.29 -15.49
CA VAL A 416 -0.70 1.27 -15.25
C VAL A 416 -0.22 2.50 -14.47
N ASP A 417 -0.93 3.61 -14.61
CA ASP A 417 -0.76 4.79 -13.77
C ASP A 417 -1.55 4.69 -12.45
N GLY A 418 -1.45 5.73 -11.61
CA GLY A 418 -2.14 5.81 -10.32
C GLY A 418 -3.68 5.84 -10.40
N LEU A 419 -4.24 5.94 -11.60
CA LEU A 419 -5.67 5.86 -11.89
C LEU A 419 -6.04 4.55 -12.60
N ASN A 420 -5.15 3.55 -12.63
CA ASN A 420 -5.35 2.24 -13.28
C ASN A 420 -5.53 2.30 -14.80
N ARG A 421 -5.02 3.34 -15.46
CA ARG A 421 -5.01 3.44 -16.93
C ARG A 421 -3.72 2.86 -17.45
N GLU A 422 -3.82 2.05 -18.50
CA GLU A 422 -2.64 1.51 -19.17
C GLU A 422 -1.77 2.66 -19.71
N VAL A 423 -0.46 2.54 -19.52
CA VAL A 423 0.51 3.51 -20.04
C VAL A 423 1.08 2.97 -21.33
N ALA A 424 0.91 3.72 -22.43
CA ALA A 424 1.45 3.36 -23.73
C ALA A 424 2.97 3.07 -23.67
N GLY A 425 3.42 2.08 -24.44
CA GLY A 425 4.81 1.60 -24.40
C GLY A 425 5.87 2.68 -24.57
N THR A 426 5.66 3.64 -25.48
CA THR A 426 6.57 4.78 -25.68
C THR A 426 6.69 5.69 -24.46
N LYS A 427 5.58 5.92 -23.75
CA LYS A 427 5.56 6.70 -22.51
C LYS A 427 6.16 5.90 -21.35
N LEU A 428 5.90 4.59 -21.29
CA LEU A 428 6.51 3.69 -20.31
C LEU A 428 8.04 3.67 -20.46
N GLU A 429 8.54 3.58 -21.69
CA GLU A 429 9.96 3.69 -22.02
C GLU A 429 10.54 5.01 -21.49
N GLN A 430 9.91 6.15 -21.80
CA GLN A 430 10.32 7.47 -21.30
C GLN A 430 10.37 7.55 -19.76
N LEU A 431 9.37 6.98 -19.08
CA LEU A 431 9.30 6.96 -17.61
C LEU A 431 10.43 6.11 -17.00
N ILE A 432 10.70 4.94 -17.56
CA ILE A 432 11.81 4.09 -17.10
C ILE A 432 13.14 4.80 -17.31
N MET A 433 13.28 5.51 -18.43
CA MET A 433 14.49 6.26 -18.79
C MET A 433 14.60 7.60 -18.07
N ASN A 434 13.54 8.00 -17.35
CA ASN A 434 13.43 9.20 -16.55
C ASN A 434 13.86 10.47 -17.30
N ASN A 435 13.43 10.59 -18.56
CA ASN A 435 13.76 11.70 -19.48
C ASN A 435 15.27 11.96 -19.70
N ALA A 436 16.12 10.94 -19.51
CA ALA A 436 17.51 11.04 -19.96
C ALA A 436 17.55 11.21 -21.48
N ASN A 437 17.99 12.39 -21.95
CA ASN A 437 17.95 12.81 -23.36
C ASN A 437 18.66 11.87 -24.34
N GLU A 438 19.43 10.86 -23.90
CA GLU A 438 20.31 10.06 -24.77
C GLU A 438 20.49 8.60 -24.36
N ARG A 439 19.41 7.85 -24.06
CA ARG A 439 19.55 6.39 -23.93
C ARG A 439 18.54 5.68 -24.83
N LYS A 440 18.81 4.41 -25.15
CA LYS A 440 17.79 3.42 -25.54
C LYS A 440 17.46 2.60 -24.30
N LEU A 441 16.25 2.05 -24.22
CA LEU A 441 15.92 1.11 -23.15
C LEU A 441 16.98 -0.02 -23.12
N PRO A 442 17.52 -0.40 -21.94
CA PRO A 442 18.46 -1.50 -21.85
C PRO A 442 17.91 -2.76 -22.51
N SER A 443 18.74 -3.50 -23.24
CA SER A 443 18.33 -4.71 -23.97
C SER A 443 17.74 -5.81 -23.09
N THR A 444 17.94 -5.73 -21.77
CA THR A 444 17.40 -6.64 -20.76
C THR A 444 16.00 -6.27 -20.29
N ILE A 445 15.50 -5.08 -20.63
CA ILE A 445 14.15 -4.63 -20.28
C ILE A 445 13.28 -4.70 -21.54
N HIS A 446 12.19 -5.44 -21.44
CA HIS A 446 11.25 -5.71 -22.51
C HIS A 446 9.87 -5.16 -22.13
N LEU A 447 9.25 -4.43 -23.06
CA LEU A 447 7.89 -3.92 -22.90
C LEU A 447 6.93 -4.81 -23.68
N GLY A 448 5.84 -5.23 -23.03
CA GLY A 448 4.86 -6.15 -23.60
C GLY A 448 4.88 -7.54 -22.98
N GLU A 449 4.14 -8.47 -23.58
CA GLU A 449 3.96 -9.82 -23.06
C GLU A 449 5.28 -10.58 -22.95
N ALA A 450 5.42 -11.38 -21.89
CA ALA A 450 6.58 -12.22 -21.66
C ALA A 450 6.81 -13.22 -22.79
N ASP A 451 7.96 -13.12 -23.46
CA ASP A 451 8.45 -14.19 -24.32
C ASP A 451 9.21 -15.20 -23.45
N LEU A 452 8.58 -16.36 -23.21
CA LEU A 452 9.17 -17.45 -22.44
C LEU A 452 10.49 -17.93 -23.03
N LYS A 453 10.72 -17.86 -24.35
CA LYS A 453 12.00 -18.24 -24.95
C LYS A 453 13.10 -17.29 -24.51
N ILE A 454 12.83 -15.99 -24.44
CA ILE A 454 13.79 -14.99 -23.96
C ILE A 454 14.06 -15.20 -22.47
N ILE A 455 13.00 -15.38 -21.65
CA ILE A 455 13.13 -15.66 -20.22
C ILE A 455 14.00 -16.89 -19.99
N LEU A 456 13.74 -17.99 -20.69
CA LEU A 456 14.44 -19.24 -20.49
C LEU A 456 15.88 -19.21 -21.00
N LYS A 457 16.18 -18.42 -22.05
CA LYS A 457 17.55 -18.15 -22.52
C LYS A 457 18.34 -17.26 -21.55
N SER A 458 17.67 -16.36 -20.84
CA SER A 458 18.31 -15.50 -19.84
C SER A 458 18.76 -16.26 -18.59
N LEU A 459 18.19 -17.45 -18.37
CA LEU A 459 18.55 -18.37 -17.30
C LEU A 459 19.74 -19.22 -17.77
N PRO A 460 20.95 -19.08 -17.18
CA PRO A 460 22.13 -19.83 -17.61
C PRO A 460 21.84 -21.34 -17.65
N THR A 461 22.18 -21.99 -18.76
CA THR A 461 22.22 -23.45 -18.84
C THR A 461 23.38 -23.92 -17.96
N SER A 462 23.05 -24.60 -16.86
CA SER A 462 24.01 -25.28 -15.98
C SER A 462 24.73 -26.41 -16.69
#